data_AF-A0A1G7CAC6-F1
#
_entry.id   AF-A0A1G7CAC6-F1
#
_cell.length_a   1.000
_cell.length_b   1.000
_cell.length_c   1.000
_cell.angle_alpha   90.00
_cell.angle_beta   90.00
_cell.angle_gamma   90.00
#
_symmetry.space_group_name_H-M   'P 1'
#
loop_
_entity.id
_entity.type
_entity.pdbx_description
1 polymer ?
#
loop_
_entity_poly.entity_id
_entity_poly.type
_entity_poly.pdbx_seq_one_letter_code
_entity_poly.pdbx_strand_id
1 'polypeptide(L)'
;MESPTPDDSGPAVEAEAAPSLAAELQAPTVTRAYQCQCGRPVFLRNSQCLACHTPLGFVIESLGVVPLAPATFEGAEPDTFTVFGDAGGKTYRRCANLMTPAACNWMVPAPREGDDPAFHTDGLVPGLCLSCSVTRTIPDLSIESNGELWRKLELSKRRLISQLLALGLPVVTRLTDPVHGLAFDFLSNMPGGPHVMTGHEMGLITLNAEEAEDAVRERIRAEMREPYRTLVGHFRHEIGHYYWDLLVFPTPWLDSFRELFGDERADYATALRNHYDNGPPPDWANRYVTSYASAHPWEDWAETWAHYLHMADTADTAKSFGVDAQNVEVTSDLFELSDLWQPEHPGAANFLDFLNGWVRLTNVLNELSRSMGQPDYYPFVLPHVAVGKLQFIHEVIAEERERGRQPPAPVNPEPPAQEQDQQQSQQQRLQ
;
A
#
# COMPACT_ATOMS: atom_id res chain seq x y z
N MET A 1 34.58 46.62 47.49
CA MET A 1 33.72 45.46 47.73
C MET A 1 32.32 46.03 47.75
N GLU A 2 31.45 45.85 46.77
CA GLU A 2 31.21 44.76 45.82
C GLU A 2 30.83 45.32 44.45
N SER A 3 31.22 44.62 43.39
CA SER A 3 30.73 44.82 42.03
C SER A 3 29.50 43.93 41.82
N PRO A 4 28.46 44.35 41.08
CA PRO A 4 27.38 43.46 40.68
C PRO A 4 27.81 42.61 39.48
N THR A 5 27.44 41.33 39.54
CA THR A 5 27.57 40.29 38.50
C THR A 5 26.82 40.65 37.21
N PRO A 6 27.33 40.29 36.01
CA PRO A 6 26.56 40.37 34.78
C PRO A 6 25.68 39.12 34.60
N ASP A 7 24.46 39.33 34.12
CA ASP A 7 23.52 38.32 33.65
C ASP A 7 24.13 37.50 32.51
N ASP A 8 24.12 36.17 32.68
CA ASP A 8 24.46 35.18 31.66
C ASP A 8 23.16 34.73 30.98
N SER A 9 22.80 35.39 29.89
CA SER A 9 21.74 34.94 28.99
C SER A 9 22.37 34.47 27.68
N GLY A 10 22.84 33.23 27.67
CA GLY A 10 23.18 32.50 26.44
C GLY A 10 21.94 32.31 25.56
N PRO A 11 22.11 32.25 24.22
CA PRO A 11 20.97 32.08 23.31
C PRO A 11 20.37 30.68 23.52
N ALA A 12 19.07 30.63 23.77
CA ALA A 12 18.31 29.41 23.76
C ALA A 12 18.43 28.78 22.36
N VAL A 13 19.00 27.58 22.30
CA VAL A 13 18.95 26.72 21.12
C VAL A 13 17.49 26.31 20.97
N GLU A 14 16.81 26.90 19.99
CA GLU A 14 15.48 26.46 19.57
C GLU A 14 15.60 25.00 19.12
N ALA A 15 15.01 24.10 19.90
CA ALA A 15 14.81 22.72 19.48
C ALA A 15 13.87 22.74 18.27
N GLU A 16 14.37 22.28 17.12
CA GLU A 16 13.53 22.02 15.94
C GLU A 16 12.37 21.12 16.36
N ALA A 17 11.16 21.66 16.34
CA ALA A 17 9.95 20.91 16.58
C ALA A 17 9.79 19.85 15.47
N ALA A 18 9.51 18.61 15.86
CA ALA A 18 9.14 17.57 14.92
C ALA A 18 7.99 18.06 14.02
N PRO A 19 8.00 17.77 12.70
CA PRO A 19 6.96 18.25 11.80
C PRO A 19 5.60 17.74 12.28
N SER A 20 4.67 18.68 12.52
CA SER A 20 3.30 18.34 12.92
C SER A 20 2.57 17.61 11.80
N LEU A 21 1.64 16.72 12.14
CA LEU A 21 0.75 16.02 11.19
C LEU A 21 0.01 16.99 10.22
N ALA A 22 -0.20 18.25 10.63
CA ALA A 22 -0.76 19.30 9.80
C ALA A 22 0.17 19.74 8.64
N ALA A 23 1.49 19.61 8.78
CA ALA A 23 2.46 19.82 7.70
C ALA A 23 2.50 18.63 6.74
N GLU A 24 2.25 17.41 7.23
CA GLU A 24 2.13 16.19 6.42
C GLU A 24 0.86 16.18 5.56
N LEU A 25 -0.17 16.99 5.88
CA LEU A 25 -1.33 17.19 5.01
C LEU A 25 -1.10 18.20 3.88
N GLN A 26 -0.10 19.08 3.99
CA GLN A 26 0.27 20.04 2.95
C GLN A 26 1.21 19.46 1.89
N ALA A 27 1.99 18.43 2.23
CA ALA A 27 2.85 17.68 1.31
C ALA A 27 2.25 16.29 0.99
N PRO A 28 2.53 15.68 -0.17
CA PRO A 28 2.10 14.30 -0.40
C PRO A 28 2.88 13.34 0.53
N THR A 29 2.19 12.33 1.09
CA THR A 29 2.83 11.29 1.90
C THR A 29 3.82 10.47 1.05
N VAL A 30 3.53 10.35 -0.25
CA VAL A 30 4.44 9.85 -1.29
C VAL A 30 4.55 10.84 -2.44
N THR A 31 5.75 11.28 -2.75
CA THR A 31 6.00 11.94 -4.04
C THR A 31 5.86 10.93 -5.18
N ARG A 32 4.91 11.17 -6.09
CA ARG A 32 4.71 10.41 -7.34
C ARG A 32 5.22 11.14 -8.58
N ALA A 33 5.69 12.39 -8.40
CA ALA A 33 6.30 13.20 -9.43
C ALA A 33 7.83 13.16 -9.28
N TYR A 34 8.48 12.32 -10.08
CA TYR A 34 9.93 12.16 -10.04
C TYR A 34 10.58 12.97 -11.17
N GLN A 35 11.85 13.34 -11.00
CA GLN A 35 12.62 14.05 -12.02
C GLN A 35 13.95 13.35 -12.29
N CYS A 36 14.34 13.33 -13.56
CA CYS A 36 15.69 12.93 -13.94
C CYS A 36 16.67 14.09 -13.72
N GLN A 37 17.97 13.80 -13.70
CA GLN A 37 19.04 14.80 -13.64
C GLN A 37 18.98 15.87 -14.74
N CYS A 38 18.35 15.56 -15.89
CA CYS A 38 18.12 16.53 -16.96
C CYS A 38 16.88 17.42 -16.76
N GLY A 39 16.19 17.31 -15.62
CA GLY A 39 14.97 18.06 -15.28
C GLY A 39 13.68 17.54 -15.91
N ARG A 40 13.72 16.47 -16.71
CA ARG A 40 12.51 15.87 -17.29
C ARG A 40 11.72 15.06 -16.25
N PRO A 41 10.39 15.13 -16.27
CA PRO A 41 9.56 14.28 -15.43
C PRO A 41 9.75 12.81 -15.80
N VAL A 42 9.80 11.95 -14.78
CA VAL A 42 9.84 10.50 -14.92
C VAL A 42 8.81 9.87 -13.99
N PHE A 43 8.39 8.66 -14.32
CA PHE A 43 7.28 7.96 -13.68
C PHE A 43 7.77 6.68 -13.01
N LEU A 44 6.96 6.14 -12.10
CA LEU A 44 7.28 4.97 -11.28
C LEU A 44 7.87 3.77 -12.05
N ARG A 45 7.46 3.59 -13.31
CA ARG A 45 7.89 2.46 -14.17
C ARG A 45 9.14 2.72 -15.02
N ASN A 46 9.68 3.94 -15.04
CA ASN A 46 10.80 4.24 -15.91
C ASN A 46 12.10 3.65 -15.33
N SER A 47 12.83 2.89 -16.16
CA SER A 47 14.18 2.37 -15.88
C SER A 47 15.28 3.19 -16.56
N GLN A 48 14.89 4.12 -17.43
CA GLN A 48 15.78 5.05 -18.14
C GLN A 48 15.02 6.33 -18.49
N CYS A 49 15.71 7.47 -18.47
CA CYS A 49 15.16 8.71 -18.99
C CYS A 49 15.15 8.69 -20.52
N LEU A 50 14.00 8.97 -21.14
CA LEU A 50 13.87 8.99 -22.60
C LEU A 50 14.55 10.20 -23.26
N ALA A 51 14.91 11.23 -22.48
CA ALA A 51 15.52 12.46 -23.01
C ALA A 51 17.05 12.45 -22.97
N CYS A 52 17.64 12.02 -21.85
CA CYS A 52 19.11 12.02 -21.66
C CYS A 52 19.69 10.62 -21.50
N HIS A 53 18.87 9.56 -21.59
CA HIS A 53 19.28 8.16 -21.44
C HIS A 53 19.90 7.79 -20.10
N THR A 54 19.86 8.68 -19.10
CA THR A 54 20.31 8.37 -17.74
C THR A 54 19.55 7.16 -17.19
N PRO A 55 20.26 6.13 -16.69
CA PRO A 55 19.69 5.03 -15.93
C PRO A 55 18.83 5.54 -14.76
N LEU A 56 17.67 4.94 -14.55
CA LEU A 56 16.78 5.25 -13.43
C LEU A 56 16.51 3.97 -12.63
N GLY A 57 16.19 4.14 -11.35
CA GLY A 57 15.70 3.04 -10.52
C GLY A 57 14.89 3.52 -9.32
N PHE A 58 13.97 2.68 -8.85
CA PHE A 58 13.25 2.95 -7.60
C PHE A 58 14.11 2.55 -6.40
N VAL A 59 14.40 3.51 -5.53
CA VAL A 59 15.20 3.34 -4.31
C VAL A 59 14.27 3.46 -3.10
N ILE A 60 14.26 2.45 -2.24
CA ILE A 60 13.33 2.35 -1.11
C ILE A 60 13.59 3.46 -0.09
N GLU A 61 14.86 3.76 0.20
CA GLU A 61 15.23 4.81 1.16
C GLU A 61 14.79 6.21 0.69
N SER A 62 14.61 6.39 -0.61
CA SER A 62 14.09 7.64 -1.21
C SER A 62 12.60 7.56 -1.53
N LEU A 63 11.96 6.39 -1.34
CA LEU A 63 10.58 6.08 -1.73
C LEU A 63 10.22 6.55 -3.16
N GLY A 64 11.17 6.46 -4.10
CA GLY A 64 11.00 7.10 -5.40
C GLY A 64 11.96 6.65 -6.49
N VAL A 65 11.65 7.05 -7.73
CA VAL A 65 12.50 6.82 -8.89
C VAL A 65 13.56 7.90 -8.97
N VAL A 66 14.83 7.50 -8.88
CA VAL A 66 15.97 8.42 -8.89
C VAL A 66 16.87 8.18 -10.10
N PRO A 67 17.54 9.24 -10.62
CA PRO A 67 18.61 9.07 -11.58
C PRO A 67 19.81 8.36 -10.93
N LEU A 68 20.43 7.46 -11.68
CA LEU A 68 21.56 6.66 -11.22
C LEU A 68 22.84 7.04 -11.99
N ALA A 69 23.97 6.95 -11.31
CA ALA A 69 25.31 7.04 -11.89
C ALA A 69 26.07 5.74 -11.61
N PRO A 70 26.93 5.26 -12.53
CA PRO A 70 27.84 4.15 -12.23
C PRO A 70 28.70 4.51 -11.02
N ALA A 71 28.90 3.55 -10.12
CA ALA A 71 29.82 3.70 -9.01
C ALA A 71 31.26 3.86 -9.52
N THR A 72 32.02 4.80 -8.96
CA THR A 72 33.37 5.15 -9.42
C THR A 72 34.49 4.90 -8.40
N PHE A 73 34.19 4.27 -7.26
CA PHE A 73 35.19 3.93 -6.25
C PHE A 73 36.03 2.71 -6.67
N GLU A 74 37.22 2.59 -6.10
CA GLU A 74 38.13 1.47 -6.38
C GLU A 74 37.51 0.14 -5.93
N GLY A 75 37.49 -0.86 -6.82
CA GLY A 75 36.88 -2.16 -6.55
C GLY A 75 35.35 -2.21 -6.73
N ALA A 76 34.73 -1.17 -7.29
CA ALA A 76 33.32 -1.22 -7.66
C ALA A 76 33.07 -2.28 -8.75
N GLU A 77 32.19 -3.24 -8.46
CA GLU A 77 31.77 -4.25 -9.44
C GLU A 77 30.99 -3.61 -10.60
N PRO A 78 31.06 -4.19 -11.81
CA PRO A 78 30.19 -3.79 -12.93
C PRO A 78 28.71 -3.82 -12.54
N ASP A 79 27.93 -2.88 -13.08
CA ASP A 79 26.51 -2.67 -12.76
C ASP A 79 26.19 -2.32 -11.29
N THR A 80 27.17 -1.76 -10.58
CA THR A 80 26.97 -1.05 -9.31
C THR A 80 26.70 0.42 -9.58
N PHE A 81 25.68 0.96 -8.93
CA PHE A 81 25.21 2.34 -9.11
C PHE A 81 25.17 3.08 -7.78
N THR A 82 25.39 4.37 -7.81
CA THR A 82 24.94 5.30 -6.76
C THR A 82 23.81 6.18 -7.31
N VAL A 83 23.16 6.91 -6.42
CA VAL A 83 22.25 7.98 -6.85
C VAL A 83 23.07 9.08 -7.53
N PHE A 84 22.59 9.56 -8.67
CA PHE A 84 23.27 10.62 -9.42
C PHE A 84 23.44 11.86 -8.54
N GLY A 85 24.66 12.41 -8.52
CA GLY A 85 25.02 13.54 -7.65
C GLY A 85 25.54 13.14 -6.28
N ASP A 86 25.43 11.86 -5.90
CA ASP A 86 25.95 11.31 -4.65
C ASP A 86 26.91 10.14 -4.92
N ALA A 87 28.14 10.47 -5.33
CA ALA A 87 29.15 9.45 -5.66
C ALA A 87 29.68 8.70 -4.43
N GLY A 88 29.52 9.27 -3.23
CA GLY A 88 29.96 8.66 -1.96
C GLY A 88 28.89 7.84 -1.25
N GLY A 89 27.62 8.03 -1.64
CA GLY A 89 26.46 7.44 -0.99
C GLY A 89 26.32 5.92 -1.14
N LYS A 90 25.14 5.46 -0.72
CA LYS A 90 24.75 4.05 -0.78
C LYS A 90 24.82 3.52 -2.20
N THR A 91 25.25 2.27 -2.31
CA THR A 91 25.43 1.57 -3.57
C THR A 91 24.34 0.56 -3.82
N TYR A 92 23.96 0.44 -5.07
CA TYR A 92 22.80 -0.33 -5.49
C TYR A 92 23.11 -1.15 -6.74
N ARG A 93 22.42 -2.27 -6.89
CA ARG A 93 22.37 -3.04 -8.14
C ARG A 93 20.95 -3.09 -8.66
N ARG A 94 20.79 -3.29 -9.96
CA ARG A 94 19.46 -3.47 -10.54
C ARG A 94 18.92 -4.86 -10.20
N CYS A 95 17.62 -4.94 -9.94
CA CYS A 95 16.93 -6.21 -9.75
C CYS A 95 17.14 -7.14 -10.96
N ALA A 96 17.38 -8.42 -10.72
CA ALA A 96 17.58 -9.41 -11.78
C ALA A 96 16.37 -9.54 -12.73
N ASN A 97 15.17 -9.16 -12.24
CA ASN A 97 13.95 -9.09 -13.04
C ASN A 97 13.84 -7.85 -13.96
N LEU A 98 14.90 -7.04 -14.09
CA LEU A 98 14.91 -5.91 -15.03
C LEU A 98 14.79 -6.37 -16.49
N MET A 99 15.54 -7.40 -16.86
CA MET A 99 15.64 -7.87 -18.25
C MET A 99 14.67 -9.02 -18.57
N THR A 100 13.82 -9.39 -17.60
CA THR A 100 12.75 -10.37 -17.79
C THR A 100 11.45 -9.65 -18.20
N PRO A 101 10.38 -10.38 -18.60
CA PRO A 101 9.10 -9.74 -18.91
C PRO A 101 8.54 -8.82 -17.80
N ALA A 102 8.85 -9.08 -16.52
CA ALA A 102 8.45 -8.23 -15.40
C ALA A 102 8.97 -6.79 -15.46
N ALA A 103 10.07 -6.56 -16.18
CA ALA A 103 10.71 -5.27 -16.42
C ALA A 103 10.89 -4.43 -15.14
N CYS A 104 11.41 -5.06 -14.08
CA CYS A 104 11.52 -4.44 -12.76
C CYS A 104 12.60 -3.34 -12.73
N ASN A 105 12.23 -2.12 -12.34
CA ASN A 105 13.16 -1.00 -12.19
C ASN A 105 13.57 -0.71 -10.73
N TRP A 106 13.22 -1.57 -9.79
CA TRP A 106 13.59 -1.37 -8.38
C TRP A 106 15.04 -1.79 -8.13
N MET A 107 15.68 -1.10 -7.19
CA MET A 107 17.06 -1.31 -6.84
C MET A 107 17.20 -2.33 -5.70
N VAL A 108 18.32 -3.05 -5.71
CA VAL A 108 18.76 -3.98 -4.65
C VAL A 108 19.91 -3.30 -3.92
N PRO A 109 19.90 -3.24 -2.58
CA PRO A 109 21.06 -2.80 -1.81
C PRO A 109 22.33 -3.57 -2.20
N ALA A 110 23.44 -2.87 -2.30
CA ALA A 110 24.76 -3.45 -2.50
C ALA A 110 25.71 -2.89 -1.43
N PRO A 111 25.55 -3.30 -0.16
CA PRO A 111 26.26 -2.70 0.95
C PRO A 111 27.78 -2.86 0.84
N ARG A 112 28.48 -1.84 1.31
CA ARG A 112 29.95 -1.83 1.47
C ARG A 112 30.31 -1.99 2.94
N GLU A 113 31.57 -2.35 3.18
CA GLU A 113 32.11 -2.34 4.53
C GLU A 113 32.01 -0.93 5.13
N GLY A 114 31.41 -0.84 6.32
CA GLY A 114 31.18 0.43 7.02
C GLY A 114 29.86 1.14 6.69
N ASP A 115 29.05 0.62 5.76
CA ASP A 115 27.66 1.10 5.59
C ASP A 115 26.82 0.73 6.83
N ASP A 116 25.72 1.46 7.03
CA ASP A 116 24.75 1.19 8.10
C ASP A 116 24.28 -0.28 8.04
N PRO A 117 24.32 -1.04 9.16
CA PRO A 117 23.81 -2.41 9.20
C PRO A 117 22.37 -2.56 8.73
N ALA A 118 21.52 -1.53 8.85
CA ALA A 118 20.15 -1.53 8.33
C ALA A 118 20.07 -1.48 6.79
N PHE A 119 21.16 -1.13 6.11
CA PHE A 119 21.29 -1.19 4.66
C PHE A 119 21.83 -2.56 4.25
N HIS A 120 20.95 -3.55 4.15
CA HIS A 120 21.33 -4.93 3.90
C HIS A 120 20.46 -5.59 2.82
N THR A 121 20.85 -6.80 2.42
CA THR A 121 20.04 -7.67 1.56
C THR A 121 19.34 -8.78 2.32
N ASP A 122 19.45 -8.82 3.65
CA ASP A 122 18.78 -9.83 4.48
C ASP A 122 17.26 -9.80 4.25
N GLY A 123 16.66 -10.98 4.17
CA GLY A 123 15.26 -11.13 3.80
C GLY A 123 14.96 -11.01 2.31
N LEU A 124 15.94 -10.74 1.44
CA LEU A 124 15.74 -10.67 -0.01
C LEU A 124 16.18 -11.97 -0.69
N VAL A 125 15.49 -12.32 -1.79
CA VAL A 125 15.96 -13.38 -2.68
C VAL A 125 17.22 -12.86 -3.39
N PRO A 126 18.32 -13.64 -3.50
CA PRO A 126 19.56 -13.16 -4.11
C PRO A 126 19.35 -12.52 -5.48
N GLY A 127 19.77 -11.25 -5.59
CA GLY A 127 19.64 -10.45 -6.82
C GLY A 127 18.26 -9.85 -7.09
N LEU A 128 17.26 -10.08 -6.25
CA LEU A 128 15.93 -9.48 -6.37
C LEU A 128 15.73 -8.33 -5.37
N CYS A 129 14.95 -7.33 -5.78
CA CYS A 129 14.52 -6.25 -4.89
C CYS A 129 13.44 -6.74 -3.90
N LEU A 130 13.06 -5.91 -2.92
CA LEU A 130 11.98 -6.23 -1.97
C LEU A 130 10.68 -6.65 -2.67
N SER A 131 10.20 -5.85 -3.62
CA SER A 131 8.95 -6.15 -4.33
C SER A 131 9.01 -7.47 -5.10
N CYS A 132 10.15 -7.85 -5.71
CA CYS A 132 10.26 -9.13 -6.41
C CYS A 132 10.54 -10.30 -5.46
N SER A 133 11.17 -10.06 -4.30
CA SER A 133 11.45 -11.08 -3.29
C SER A 133 10.19 -11.60 -2.59
N VAL A 134 9.12 -10.79 -2.56
CA VAL A 134 7.80 -11.25 -2.10
C VAL A 134 7.01 -11.99 -3.18
N THR A 135 7.50 -12.16 -4.42
CA THR A 135 6.87 -13.08 -5.38
C THR A 135 7.43 -14.48 -5.20
N ARG A 136 6.60 -15.41 -4.72
CA ARG A 136 6.99 -16.81 -4.57
C ARG A 136 6.77 -17.58 -5.86
N THR A 137 5.65 -17.37 -6.54
CA THR A 137 5.35 -18.04 -7.81
C THR A 137 4.97 -17.05 -8.89
N ILE A 138 5.55 -17.24 -10.08
CA ILE A 138 5.24 -16.50 -11.30
C ILE A 138 4.52 -17.40 -12.30
N PRO A 139 3.78 -16.84 -13.27
CA PRO A 139 3.16 -17.63 -14.33
C PRO A 139 4.21 -18.39 -15.17
N ASP A 140 3.84 -19.55 -15.74
CA ASP A 140 4.75 -20.33 -16.58
C ASP A 140 5.12 -19.54 -17.85
N LEU A 141 6.39 -19.11 -17.94
CA LEU A 141 6.91 -18.32 -19.05
C LEU A 141 7.18 -19.15 -20.31
N SER A 142 6.96 -20.46 -20.29
CA SER A 142 6.92 -21.27 -21.52
C SER A 142 5.70 -20.91 -22.40
N ILE A 143 4.68 -20.30 -21.80
CA ILE A 143 3.50 -19.77 -22.48
C ILE A 143 3.76 -18.30 -22.83
N GLU A 144 3.73 -17.97 -24.13
CA GLU A 144 4.14 -16.64 -24.64
C GLU A 144 3.35 -15.47 -24.03
N SER A 145 2.03 -15.62 -23.83
CA SER A 145 1.18 -14.57 -23.26
C SER A 145 1.46 -14.28 -21.79
N ASN A 146 1.99 -15.25 -21.04
CA ASN A 146 2.19 -15.13 -19.59
C ASN A 146 3.23 -14.06 -19.22
N GLY A 147 4.18 -13.76 -20.11
CA GLY A 147 5.15 -12.68 -19.90
C GLY A 147 4.48 -11.31 -19.75
N GLU A 148 3.44 -11.03 -20.54
CA GLU A 148 2.70 -9.77 -20.43
C GLU A 148 1.84 -9.73 -19.15
N LEU A 149 1.17 -10.83 -18.80
CA LEU A 149 0.38 -10.93 -17.59
C LEU A 149 1.25 -10.70 -16.35
N TRP A 150 2.40 -11.36 -16.28
CA TRP A 150 3.36 -11.18 -15.20
C TRP A 150 3.82 -9.73 -15.06
N ARG A 151 4.12 -9.06 -16.19
CA ARG A 151 4.47 -7.63 -16.20
C ARG A 151 3.38 -6.75 -15.59
N LYS A 152 2.12 -6.98 -15.95
CA LYS A 152 0.97 -6.20 -15.46
C LYS A 152 0.72 -6.43 -13.96
N LEU A 153 0.84 -7.68 -13.49
CA LEU A 153 0.75 -8.04 -12.06
C LEU A 153 1.86 -7.37 -11.25
N GLU A 154 3.11 -7.52 -11.68
CA GLU A 154 4.25 -6.92 -10.99
C GLU A 154 4.21 -5.39 -11.00
N LEU A 155 3.71 -4.76 -12.07
CA LEU A 155 3.52 -3.31 -12.10
C LEU A 155 2.48 -2.86 -11.06
N SER A 156 1.36 -3.56 -10.97
CA SER A 156 0.28 -3.26 -10.02
C SER A 156 0.72 -3.49 -8.57
N LYS A 157 1.41 -4.61 -8.32
CA LYS A 157 1.99 -4.90 -7.01
C LYS A 157 3.07 -3.90 -6.62
N ARG A 158 3.99 -3.50 -7.51
CA ARG A 158 4.99 -2.44 -7.20
C ARG A 158 4.32 -1.12 -6.81
N ARG A 159 3.19 -0.77 -7.45
CA ARG A 159 2.40 0.40 -7.06
C ARG A 159 1.89 0.25 -5.62
N LEU A 160 1.31 -0.91 -5.29
CA LEU A 160 0.89 -1.23 -3.91
C LEU A 160 2.07 -1.16 -2.93
N ILE A 161 3.14 -1.94 -3.14
CA ILE A 161 4.26 -2.04 -2.20
C ILE A 161 4.88 -0.65 -1.96
N SER A 162 5.04 0.18 -3.00
CA SER A 162 5.53 1.55 -2.81
C SER A 162 4.62 2.42 -1.95
N GLN A 163 3.30 2.20 -1.99
CA GLN A 163 2.35 2.88 -1.12
C GLN A 163 2.47 2.37 0.32
N LEU A 164 2.55 1.05 0.52
CA LEU A 164 2.68 0.45 1.86
C LEU A 164 3.94 0.96 2.58
N LEU A 165 5.08 0.94 1.90
CA LEU A 165 6.35 1.43 2.44
C LEU A 165 6.27 2.89 2.89
N ALA A 166 5.54 3.72 2.16
CA ALA A 166 5.41 5.11 2.51
C ALA A 166 4.39 5.39 3.62
N LEU A 167 3.35 4.57 3.72
CA LEU A 167 2.47 4.55 4.88
C LEU A 167 3.20 4.05 6.13
N GLY A 168 4.41 3.49 5.99
CA GLY A 168 5.17 2.90 7.10
C GLY A 168 4.68 1.51 7.48
N LEU A 169 3.88 0.88 6.62
CA LEU A 169 3.35 -0.45 6.86
C LEU A 169 4.44 -1.52 6.63
N PRO A 170 4.48 -2.57 7.46
CA PRO A 170 5.50 -3.60 7.35
C PRO A 170 5.35 -4.39 6.06
N VAL A 171 6.46 -4.57 5.35
CA VAL A 171 6.58 -5.45 4.17
C VAL A 171 7.70 -6.45 4.47
N VAL A 172 7.37 -7.45 5.28
CA VAL A 172 8.30 -8.49 5.72
C VAL A 172 8.19 -9.68 4.78
N THR A 173 9.32 -10.17 4.24
CA THR A 173 9.30 -11.31 3.32
C THR A 173 9.22 -12.62 4.08
N ARG A 174 8.81 -13.70 3.40
CA ARG A 174 8.88 -15.06 3.96
C ARG A 174 10.30 -15.60 4.20
N LEU A 175 11.33 -14.92 3.72
CA LEU A 175 12.71 -15.25 4.07
C LEU A 175 13.07 -14.73 5.46
N THR A 176 12.49 -13.60 5.87
CA THR A 176 12.65 -13.03 7.21
C THR A 176 11.70 -13.66 8.21
N ASP A 177 10.42 -13.78 7.87
CA ASP A 177 9.40 -14.44 8.69
C ASP A 177 8.73 -15.57 7.89
N PRO A 178 9.17 -16.83 8.07
CA PRO A 178 8.62 -17.96 7.32
C PRO A 178 7.13 -18.22 7.56
N VAL A 179 6.56 -17.74 8.66
CA VAL A 179 5.18 -18.03 9.08
C VAL A 179 4.24 -16.91 8.66
N HIS A 180 4.56 -15.65 9.01
CA HIS A 180 3.69 -14.49 8.78
C HIS A 180 4.22 -13.52 7.71
N GLY A 181 5.35 -13.85 7.07
CA GLY A 181 5.89 -13.05 5.99
C GLY A 181 4.96 -13.01 4.77
N LEU A 182 4.96 -11.87 4.11
CA LEU A 182 4.22 -11.61 2.90
C LEU A 182 4.83 -12.38 1.72
N ALA A 183 3.96 -13.06 0.97
CA ALA A 183 4.28 -13.69 -0.29
C ALA A 183 3.12 -13.52 -1.29
N PHE A 184 3.44 -13.49 -2.57
CA PHE A 184 2.49 -13.47 -3.67
C PHE A 184 2.69 -14.66 -4.60
N ASP A 185 1.59 -15.32 -4.95
CA ASP A 185 1.53 -16.33 -6.00
C ASP A 185 0.72 -15.82 -7.17
N PHE A 186 1.32 -15.80 -8.35
CA PHE A 186 0.66 -15.49 -9.60
C PHE A 186 0.45 -16.79 -10.38
N LEU A 187 -0.76 -17.34 -10.29
CA LEU A 187 -1.06 -18.66 -10.82
C LEU A 187 -1.94 -18.55 -12.07
N SER A 188 -1.66 -19.38 -13.09
CA SER A 188 -2.52 -19.52 -14.26
C SER A 188 -3.43 -20.73 -14.10
N ASN A 189 -4.62 -20.68 -14.69
CA ASN A 189 -5.46 -21.86 -14.81
C ASN A 189 -4.78 -22.90 -15.71
N MET A 190 -4.71 -24.15 -15.24
CA MET A 190 -4.16 -25.26 -16.00
C MET A 190 -5.30 -26.12 -16.57
N PRO A 191 -5.23 -26.57 -17.83
CA PRO A 191 -6.22 -27.49 -18.39
C PRO A 191 -6.36 -28.76 -17.53
N GLY A 192 -7.58 -29.00 -17.00
CA GLY A 192 -7.87 -30.15 -16.13
C GLY A 192 -7.45 -29.99 -14.67
N GLY A 193 -6.88 -28.85 -14.28
CA GLY A 193 -6.60 -28.50 -12.87
C GLY A 193 -7.79 -27.79 -12.20
N PRO A 194 -7.73 -27.60 -10.86
CA PRO A 194 -8.68 -26.75 -10.17
C PRO A 194 -8.56 -25.30 -10.67
N HIS A 195 -9.69 -24.59 -10.69
CA HIS A 195 -9.69 -23.17 -11.01
C HIS A 195 -8.92 -22.40 -9.93
N VAL A 196 -8.01 -21.53 -10.35
CA VAL A 196 -7.26 -20.66 -9.45
C VAL A 196 -8.21 -19.57 -8.97
N MET A 197 -8.45 -19.54 -7.65
CA MET A 197 -9.14 -18.46 -6.99
C MET A 197 -8.13 -17.44 -6.46
N THR A 198 -8.45 -16.17 -6.63
CA THR A 198 -7.77 -15.07 -5.95
C THR A 198 -8.18 -15.07 -4.47
N GLY A 199 -7.22 -14.83 -3.57
CA GLY A 199 -7.47 -14.85 -2.13
C GLY A 199 -6.20 -14.71 -1.30
N HIS A 200 -6.34 -14.85 0.02
CA HIS A 200 -5.23 -14.79 0.97
C HIS A 200 -5.25 -15.95 1.97
N GLU A 201 -4.08 -16.35 2.47
CA GLU A 201 -3.92 -17.34 3.53
C GLU A 201 -2.59 -17.11 4.28
N MET A 202 -2.65 -16.69 5.55
CA MET A 202 -1.47 -16.51 6.42
C MET A 202 -0.35 -15.70 5.76
N GLY A 203 -0.68 -14.55 5.15
CA GLY A 203 0.27 -13.71 4.43
C GLY A 203 0.71 -14.20 3.04
N LEU A 204 0.18 -15.31 2.55
CA LEU A 204 0.25 -15.67 1.14
C LEU A 204 -0.96 -15.07 0.42
N ILE A 205 -0.73 -14.21 -0.56
CA ILE A 205 -1.76 -13.65 -1.42
C ILE A 205 -1.66 -14.30 -2.79
N THR A 206 -2.72 -14.98 -3.23
CA THR A 206 -2.79 -15.64 -4.53
C THR A 206 -3.62 -14.79 -5.47
N LEU A 207 -3.11 -14.51 -6.68
CA LEU A 207 -3.84 -13.85 -7.75
C LEU A 207 -3.90 -14.78 -8.96
N ASN A 208 -5.09 -14.91 -9.55
CA ASN A 208 -5.21 -15.52 -10.87
C ASN A 208 -4.59 -14.59 -11.93
N ALA A 209 -3.58 -15.08 -12.65
CA ALA A 209 -2.87 -14.32 -13.66
C ALA A 209 -3.75 -13.84 -14.82
N GLU A 210 -4.85 -14.54 -15.10
CA GLU A 210 -5.84 -14.15 -16.11
C GLU A 210 -6.54 -12.82 -15.76
N GLU A 211 -6.59 -12.42 -14.49
CA GLU A 211 -7.14 -11.11 -14.09
C GLU A 211 -6.33 -9.93 -14.66
N ALA A 212 -5.08 -10.20 -15.08
CA ALA A 212 -4.24 -9.22 -15.74
C ALA A 212 -4.58 -9.04 -17.23
N GLU A 213 -5.45 -9.87 -17.78
CA GLU A 213 -6.01 -9.69 -19.11
C GLU A 213 -7.21 -8.74 -19.05
N ASP A 214 -7.15 -7.65 -19.82
CA ASP A 214 -8.16 -6.59 -19.75
C ASP A 214 -9.55 -7.07 -20.20
N ALA A 215 -9.62 -7.96 -21.19
CA ALA A 215 -10.86 -8.54 -21.67
C ALA A 215 -11.51 -9.47 -20.62
N VAL A 216 -10.71 -10.27 -19.92
CA VAL A 216 -11.18 -11.13 -18.83
C VAL A 216 -11.71 -10.27 -17.69
N ARG A 217 -10.96 -9.23 -17.29
CA ARG A 217 -11.37 -8.34 -16.20
C ARG A 217 -12.65 -7.59 -16.53
N GLU A 218 -12.82 -7.11 -17.76
CA GLU A 218 -14.08 -6.45 -18.17
C GLU A 218 -15.27 -7.40 -18.24
N ARG A 219 -15.06 -8.64 -18.70
CA ARG A 219 -16.10 -9.66 -18.67
C ARG A 219 -16.56 -9.94 -17.25
N ILE A 220 -15.61 -10.19 -16.32
CA ILE A 220 -15.94 -10.46 -14.92
C ILE A 220 -16.64 -9.25 -14.28
N ARG A 221 -16.15 -8.03 -14.53
CA ARG A 221 -16.79 -6.80 -14.03
C ARG A 221 -18.26 -6.73 -14.46
N ALA A 222 -18.55 -7.03 -15.74
CA ALA A 222 -19.91 -7.03 -16.26
C ALA A 222 -20.79 -8.17 -15.69
N GLU A 223 -20.24 -9.38 -15.57
CA GLU A 223 -20.92 -10.55 -15.00
C GLU A 223 -21.28 -10.34 -13.52
N MET A 224 -20.35 -9.79 -12.75
CA MET A 224 -20.51 -9.48 -11.32
C MET A 224 -21.23 -8.16 -11.06
N ARG A 225 -21.57 -7.40 -12.12
CA ARG A 225 -22.17 -6.05 -12.03
C ARG A 225 -21.38 -5.10 -11.14
N GLU A 226 -20.06 -5.23 -11.16
CA GLU A 226 -19.14 -4.38 -10.40
C GLU A 226 -18.98 -3.03 -11.14
N PRO A 227 -19.05 -1.89 -10.43
CA PRO A 227 -18.84 -0.60 -11.06
C PRO A 227 -17.38 -0.37 -11.44
N TYR A 228 -16.45 -1.05 -10.76
CA TYR A 228 -15.01 -0.82 -10.87
C TYR A 228 -14.23 -2.10 -10.58
N ARG A 229 -13.35 -2.52 -11.50
CA ARG A 229 -12.46 -3.69 -11.31
C ARG A 229 -11.08 -3.40 -11.90
N THR A 230 -10.05 -3.35 -11.06
CA THR A 230 -8.66 -3.12 -11.48
C THR A 230 -7.73 -4.06 -10.74
N LEU A 231 -6.60 -4.41 -11.37
CA LEU A 231 -5.56 -5.25 -10.73
C LEU A 231 -5.09 -4.66 -9.40
N VAL A 232 -4.78 -3.36 -9.37
CA VAL A 232 -4.33 -2.70 -8.14
C VAL A 232 -5.43 -2.68 -7.07
N GLY A 233 -6.71 -2.66 -7.46
CA GLY A 233 -7.84 -2.84 -6.56
C GLY A 233 -7.82 -4.19 -5.87
N HIS A 234 -7.68 -5.28 -6.63
CA HIS A 234 -7.59 -6.62 -6.03
C HIS A 234 -6.39 -6.77 -5.11
N PHE A 235 -5.22 -6.29 -5.53
CA PHE A 235 -4.05 -6.28 -4.65
C PHE A 235 -4.31 -5.53 -3.33
N ARG A 236 -5.04 -4.41 -3.38
CA ARG A 236 -5.40 -3.61 -2.20
C ARG A 236 -6.46 -4.29 -1.31
N HIS A 237 -7.37 -5.05 -1.90
CA HIS A 237 -8.33 -5.87 -1.17
C HIS A 237 -7.61 -7.01 -0.44
N GLU A 238 -6.85 -7.85 -1.18
CA GLU A 238 -6.19 -9.03 -0.60
C GLU A 238 -5.14 -8.67 0.47
N ILE A 239 -4.38 -7.59 0.27
CA ILE A 239 -3.45 -7.12 1.30
C ILE A 239 -4.17 -6.56 2.53
N GLY A 240 -5.41 -6.12 2.40
CA GLY A 240 -6.24 -5.68 3.52
C GLY A 240 -6.46 -6.81 4.51
N HIS A 241 -6.75 -8.02 4.03
CA HIS A 241 -6.85 -9.19 4.90
C HIS A 241 -5.53 -9.54 5.59
N TYR A 242 -4.40 -9.47 4.86
CA TYR A 242 -3.09 -9.66 5.48
C TYR A 242 -2.85 -8.69 6.64
N TYR A 243 -3.19 -7.41 6.47
CA TYR A 243 -3.04 -6.42 7.53
C TYR A 243 -4.08 -6.54 8.64
N TRP A 244 -5.23 -7.16 8.40
CA TRP A 244 -6.15 -7.52 9.48
C TRP A 244 -5.51 -8.49 10.46
N ASP A 245 -4.92 -9.57 9.94
CA ASP A 245 -4.24 -10.60 10.74
C ASP A 245 -3.05 -10.01 11.51
N LEU A 246 -2.38 -9.00 10.96
CA LEU A 246 -1.18 -8.41 11.56
C LEU A 246 -1.48 -7.27 12.54
N LEU A 247 -2.40 -6.37 12.18
CA LEU A 247 -2.62 -5.09 12.87
C LEU A 247 -3.88 -5.07 13.73
N VAL A 248 -4.87 -5.92 13.43
CA VAL A 248 -6.16 -5.91 14.13
C VAL A 248 -6.27 -7.11 15.07
N PHE A 249 -6.19 -8.32 14.54
CA PHE A 249 -6.46 -9.55 15.30
C PHE A 249 -5.64 -9.71 16.60
N PRO A 250 -4.30 -9.50 16.61
CA PRO A 250 -3.48 -9.71 17.81
C PRO A 250 -3.42 -8.49 18.73
N THR A 251 -4.25 -7.46 18.51
CA THR A 251 -4.15 -6.18 19.20
C THR A 251 -5.47 -5.76 19.85
N PRO A 252 -5.47 -4.74 20.72
CA PRO A 252 -6.69 -4.16 21.27
C PRO A 252 -7.66 -3.60 20.21
N TRP A 253 -7.21 -3.37 18.97
CA TRP A 253 -8.06 -2.88 17.88
C TRP A 253 -9.20 -3.85 17.51
N LEU A 254 -9.11 -5.12 17.88
CA LEU A 254 -10.14 -6.12 17.58
C LEU A 254 -11.52 -5.76 18.15
N ASP A 255 -11.60 -5.14 19.33
CA ASP A 255 -12.89 -4.76 19.94
C ASP A 255 -13.54 -3.63 19.14
N SER A 256 -12.77 -2.60 18.76
CA SER A 256 -13.23 -1.50 17.91
C SER A 256 -13.55 -1.96 16.48
N PHE A 257 -12.81 -2.93 15.95
CA PHE A 257 -13.15 -3.59 14.71
C PHE A 257 -14.55 -4.22 14.79
N ARG A 258 -14.83 -4.98 15.86
CA ARG A 258 -16.15 -5.64 16.03
C ARG A 258 -17.29 -4.65 16.21
N GLU A 259 -17.02 -3.52 16.85
CA GLU A 259 -17.97 -2.42 16.97
C GLU A 259 -18.36 -1.83 15.60
N LEU A 260 -17.37 -1.65 14.71
CA LEU A 260 -17.55 -0.96 13.43
C LEU A 260 -17.95 -1.86 12.25
N PHE A 261 -17.35 -3.05 12.16
CA PHE A 261 -17.49 -3.98 11.03
C PHE A 261 -18.42 -5.16 11.37
N GLY A 262 -18.60 -5.45 12.66
CA GLY A 262 -19.37 -6.60 13.16
C GLY A 262 -18.50 -7.78 13.57
N ASP A 263 -19.16 -8.85 14.02
CA ASP A 263 -18.48 -10.04 14.55
C ASP A 263 -17.97 -10.95 13.43
N GLU A 264 -16.65 -10.97 13.23
CA GLU A 264 -15.97 -11.75 12.21
C GLU A 264 -16.02 -13.26 12.43
N ARG A 265 -16.48 -13.72 13.61
CA ARG A 265 -16.61 -15.15 13.93
C ARG A 265 -17.83 -15.78 13.26
N ALA A 266 -18.63 -15.00 12.52
CA ALA A 266 -19.67 -15.53 11.66
C ALA A 266 -19.08 -16.54 10.67
N ASP A 267 -19.87 -17.55 10.29
CA ASP A 267 -19.40 -18.58 9.36
C ASP A 267 -19.20 -17.97 7.96
N TYR A 268 -17.93 -17.83 7.58
CA TYR A 268 -17.52 -17.15 6.36
C TYR A 268 -18.13 -17.77 5.09
N ALA A 269 -18.05 -19.10 4.95
CA ALA A 269 -18.55 -19.81 3.79
C ALA A 269 -20.08 -19.70 3.64
N THR A 270 -20.80 -19.73 4.76
CA THR A 270 -22.25 -19.53 4.79
C THR A 270 -22.62 -18.09 4.47
N ALA A 271 -21.87 -17.11 4.99
CA ALA A 271 -22.11 -15.68 4.75
C ALA A 271 -21.94 -15.32 3.27
N LEU A 272 -20.84 -15.78 2.63
CA LEU A 272 -20.63 -15.60 1.19
C LEU A 272 -21.70 -16.28 0.35
N ARG A 273 -22.05 -17.53 0.68
CA ARG A 273 -23.11 -18.26 -0.04
C ARG A 273 -24.44 -17.52 0.03
N ASN A 274 -24.80 -17.03 1.21
CA ASN A 274 -26.01 -16.22 1.38
C ASN A 274 -25.96 -14.95 0.53
N HIS A 275 -24.81 -14.27 0.45
CA HIS A 275 -24.64 -13.09 -0.40
C HIS A 275 -24.82 -13.43 -1.89
N TYR A 276 -24.25 -14.53 -2.38
CA TYR A 276 -24.41 -14.94 -3.78
C TYR A 276 -25.83 -15.41 -4.12
N ASP A 277 -26.49 -16.11 -3.19
CA ASP A 277 -27.84 -16.65 -3.41
C ASP A 277 -28.93 -15.57 -3.30
N ASN A 278 -28.78 -14.64 -2.35
CA ASN A 278 -29.83 -13.66 -2.00
C ASN A 278 -29.47 -12.21 -2.34
N GLY A 279 -28.22 -11.92 -2.70
CA GLY A 279 -27.71 -10.57 -2.90
C GLY A 279 -27.41 -9.83 -1.59
N PRO A 280 -26.91 -8.58 -1.68
CA PRO A 280 -26.68 -7.73 -0.51
C PRO A 280 -28.00 -7.31 0.16
N PRO A 281 -27.98 -6.94 1.46
CA PRO A 281 -29.11 -6.32 2.13
C PRO A 281 -29.62 -5.07 1.38
N PRO A 282 -30.93 -4.79 1.30
CA PRO A 282 -31.45 -3.67 0.50
C PRO A 282 -30.89 -2.28 0.87
N ASP A 283 -30.45 -2.11 2.11
CA ASP A 283 -29.86 -0.90 2.66
C ASP A 283 -28.31 -0.86 2.56
N TRP A 284 -27.69 -1.80 1.86
CA TRP A 284 -26.22 -1.91 1.81
C TRP A 284 -25.55 -0.61 1.38
N ALA A 285 -26.13 0.09 0.40
CA ALA A 285 -25.59 1.33 -0.15
C ALA A 285 -25.55 2.50 0.85
N ASN A 286 -26.24 2.38 1.99
CA ASN A 286 -26.21 3.36 3.07
C ASN A 286 -25.18 3.00 4.17
N ARG A 287 -24.54 1.83 4.09
CA ARG A 287 -23.75 1.24 5.20
C ARG A 287 -22.37 0.72 4.79
N TYR A 288 -22.21 0.31 3.54
CA TYR A 288 -21.03 -0.37 3.03
C TYR A 288 -20.52 0.31 1.76
N VAL A 289 -19.19 0.32 1.57
CA VAL A 289 -18.55 0.92 0.40
C VAL A 289 -18.90 0.19 -0.91
N THR A 290 -19.16 -1.12 -0.83
CA THR A 290 -19.60 -1.96 -1.94
C THR A 290 -20.69 -2.93 -1.49
N SER A 291 -21.37 -3.57 -2.45
CA SER A 291 -22.31 -4.65 -2.11
C SER A 291 -21.57 -5.82 -1.47
N TYR A 292 -20.38 -6.16 -1.97
CA TYR A 292 -19.61 -7.30 -1.50
C TYR A 292 -19.09 -7.09 -0.06
N ALA A 293 -18.75 -5.86 0.33
CA ALA A 293 -18.46 -5.49 1.71
C ALA A 293 -19.59 -5.87 2.70
N SER A 294 -20.84 -5.96 2.25
CA SER A 294 -21.95 -6.42 3.12
C SER A 294 -21.99 -7.93 3.36
N ALA A 295 -21.15 -8.72 2.68
CA ALA A 295 -21.18 -10.17 2.74
C ALA A 295 -20.66 -10.72 4.07
N HIS A 296 -19.60 -10.14 4.62
CA HIS A 296 -18.96 -10.57 5.87
C HIS A 296 -18.12 -9.44 6.48
N PRO A 297 -17.93 -9.36 7.81
CA PRO A 297 -17.10 -8.32 8.44
C PRO A 297 -15.65 -8.27 7.92
N TRP A 298 -15.05 -9.42 7.57
CA TRP A 298 -13.73 -9.45 6.91
C TRP A 298 -13.74 -8.80 5.53
N GLU A 299 -14.80 -9.01 4.74
CA GLU A 299 -14.94 -8.40 3.41
C GLU A 299 -15.21 -6.89 3.53
N ASP A 300 -16.00 -6.47 4.51
CA ASP A 300 -16.23 -5.06 4.83
C ASP A 300 -14.91 -4.35 5.15
N TRP A 301 -14.04 -4.98 5.94
CA TRP A 301 -12.70 -4.48 6.21
C TRP A 301 -11.82 -4.43 4.97
N ALA A 302 -11.70 -5.52 4.22
CA ALA A 302 -10.81 -5.57 3.05
C ALA A 302 -11.25 -4.58 1.96
N GLU A 303 -12.55 -4.45 1.72
CA GLU A 303 -13.11 -3.47 0.80
C GLU A 303 -12.91 -2.04 1.28
N THR A 304 -13.17 -1.76 2.56
CA THR A 304 -12.96 -0.41 3.14
C THR A 304 -11.48 -0.04 3.17
N TRP A 305 -10.59 -0.99 3.44
CA TRP A 305 -9.13 -0.84 3.37
C TRP A 305 -8.67 -0.53 1.96
N ALA A 306 -9.18 -1.29 0.97
CA ALA A 306 -8.87 -1.04 -0.42
C ALA A 306 -9.30 0.37 -0.85
N HIS A 307 -10.48 0.80 -0.42
CA HIS A 307 -10.96 2.17 -0.65
C HIS A 307 -10.05 3.20 0.02
N TYR A 308 -9.67 3.02 1.28
CA TYR A 308 -8.73 3.92 1.95
C TYR A 308 -7.41 4.05 1.15
N LEU A 309 -6.84 2.94 0.69
CA LEU A 309 -5.64 2.95 -0.14
C LEU A 309 -5.87 3.59 -1.52
N HIS A 310 -7.05 3.44 -2.12
CA HIS A 310 -7.41 4.15 -3.36
C HIS A 310 -7.40 5.66 -3.17
N MET A 311 -8.02 6.14 -2.09
CA MET A 311 -8.11 7.55 -1.75
C MET A 311 -6.73 8.14 -1.47
N ALA A 312 -5.96 7.50 -0.58
CA ALA A 312 -4.66 8.00 -0.14
C ALA A 312 -3.66 8.12 -1.31
N ASP A 313 -3.47 7.07 -2.11
CA ASP A 313 -2.47 7.10 -3.20
C ASP A 313 -2.88 8.04 -4.34
N THR A 314 -4.17 8.16 -4.63
CA THR A 314 -4.66 9.04 -5.69
C THR A 314 -4.57 10.49 -5.26
N ALA A 315 -4.93 10.81 -4.01
CA ALA A 315 -4.76 12.14 -3.45
C ALA A 315 -3.28 12.55 -3.41
N ASP A 316 -2.38 11.67 -2.95
CA ASP A 316 -0.93 11.90 -2.97
C ASP A 316 -0.39 12.10 -4.40
N THR A 317 -0.91 11.33 -5.36
CA THR A 317 -0.56 11.50 -6.78
C THR A 317 -0.99 12.89 -7.26
N ALA A 318 -2.23 13.31 -7.00
CA ALA A 318 -2.74 14.63 -7.38
C ALA A 318 -1.89 15.76 -6.78
N LYS A 319 -1.63 15.71 -5.46
CA LYS A 319 -0.77 16.68 -4.77
C LYS A 319 0.65 16.73 -5.34
N SER A 320 1.23 15.58 -5.68
CA SER A 320 2.57 15.50 -6.29
C SER A 320 2.68 16.26 -7.62
N PHE A 321 1.57 16.41 -8.35
CA PHE A 321 1.51 17.17 -9.61
C PHE A 321 0.93 18.59 -9.44
N GLY A 322 0.76 19.06 -8.19
CA GLY A 322 0.23 20.39 -7.90
C GLY A 322 -1.26 20.55 -8.18
N VAL A 323 -2.02 19.45 -8.25
CA VAL A 323 -3.49 19.50 -8.34
C VAL A 323 -4.03 19.75 -6.94
N ASP A 324 -4.55 20.96 -6.72
CA ASP A 324 -5.15 21.35 -5.45
C ASP A 324 -6.68 21.25 -5.50
N ALA A 325 -7.22 20.26 -4.77
CA ALA A 325 -8.65 20.01 -4.68
C ALA A 325 -9.38 20.96 -3.70
N GLN A 326 -8.66 21.74 -2.88
CA GLN A 326 -9.28 22.65 -1.90
C GLN A 326 -9.98 23.84 -2.56
N ASN A 327 -9.53 24.24 -3.76
CA ASN A 327 -10.05 25.39 -4.49
C ASN A 327 -11.17 25.05 -5.49
N VAL A 328 -11.71 23.83 -5.45
CA VAL A 328 -12.80 23.41 -6.33
C VAL A 328 -14.14 23.76 -5.66
N GLU A 329 -14.83 24.77 -6.19
CA GLU A 329 -16.21 25.09 -5.81
C GLU A 329 -17.18 24.09 -6.47
N VAL A 330 -17.36 22.94 -5.84
CA VAL A 330 -18.46 22.02 -6.15
C VAL A 330 -19.36 21.96 -4.93
N THR A 331 -20.64 22.31 -5.10
CA THR A 331 -21.68 22.04 -4.11
C THR A 331 -21.73 20.53 -3.89
N SER A 332 -21.13 20.07 -2.80
CA SER A 332 -21.07 18.66 -2.42
C SER A 332 -21.55 18.54 -0.99
N ASP A 333 -22.30 17.47 -0.70
CA ASP A 333 -22.61 17.05 0.66
C ASP A 333 -21.29 16.55 1.27
N LEU A 334 -20.60 17.43 1.98
CA LEU A 334 -19.35 17.12 2.67
C LEU A 334 -19.64 16.48 4.03
N PHE A 335 -18.68 15.70 4.53
CA PHE A 335 -18.77 15.09 5.84
C PHE A 335 -18.45 16.09 6.94
N GLU A 336 -19.06 15.89 8.10
CA GLU A 336 -18.86 16.66 9.32
C GLU A 336 -18.14 15.80 10.38
N LEU A 337 -17.62 16.45 11.44
CA LEU A 337 -16.98 15.71 12.55
C LEU A 337 -17.91 14.66 13.16
N SER A 338 -19.23 14.90 13.19
CA SER A 338 -20.21 13.95 13.70
C SER A 338 -20.36 12.67 12.87
N ASP A 339 -19.83 12.63 11.66
CA ASP A 339 -19.78 11.41 10.83
C ASP A 339 -18.61 10.49 11.20
N LEU A 340 -17.68 10.97 12.02
CA LEU A 340 -16.50 10.22 12.45
C LEU A 340 -16.83 9.26 13.60
N TRP A 341 -16.09 8.15 13.70
CA TRP A 341 -16.21 7.19 14.81
C TRP A 341 -15.66 7.78 16.12
N GLN A 342 -14.54 8.49 16.04
CA GLN A 342 -13.93 9.22 17.14
C GLN A 342 -13.80 10.71 16.75
N PRO A 343 -14.87 11.50 16.86
CA PRO A 343 -14.84 12.93 16.52
C PRO A 343 -13.83 13.72 17.37
N GLU A 344 -13.56 13.25 18.59
CA GLU A 344 -12.69 13.93 19.54
C GLU A 344 -11.24 13.46 19.48
N HIS A 345 -10.91 12.55 18.56
CA HIS A 345 -9.53 12.12 18.33
C HIS A 345 -8.68 13.34 17.90
N PRO A 346 -7.46 13.53 18.42
CA PRO A 346 -6.62 14.67 18.02
C PRO A 346 -6.37 14.78 16.50
N GLY A 347 -6.39 13.66 15.79
CA GLY A 347 -6.26 13.58 14.33
C GLY A 347 -7.57 13.73 13.53
N ALA A 348 -8.73 13.83 14.20
CA ALA A 348 -10.04 13.76 13.55
C ALA A 348 -10.26 14.84 12.48
N ALA A 349 -9.92 16.10 12.79
CA ALA A 349 -10.08 17.21 11.85
C ALA A 349 -9.19 17.04 10.60
N ASN A 350 -7.97 16.55 10.81
CA ASN A 350 -7.01 16.28 9.74
C ASN A 350 -7.49 15.15 8.80
N PHE A 351 -8.03 14.08 9.37
CA PHE A 351 -8.64 12.99 8.60
C PHE A 351 -9.86 13.48 7.81
N LEU A 352 -10.71 14.30 8.44
CA LEU A 352 -11.89 14.87 7.78
C LEU A 352 -11.51 15.76 6.60
N ASP A 353 -10.47 16.59 6.74
CA ASP A 353 -9.94 17.43 5.66
C ASP A 353 -9.42 16.59 4.49
N PHE A 354 -8.72 15.48 4.78
CA PHE A 354 -8.30 14.52 3.77
C PHE A 354 -9.50 13.92 3.02
N LEU A 355 -10.52 13.46 3.74
CA LEU A 355 -11.70 12.82 3.16
C LEU A 355 -12.52 13.80 2.31
N ASN A 356 -12.77 15.01 2.81
CA ASN A 356 -13.50 16.04 2.08
C ASN A 356 -12.69 16.56 0.88
N GLY A 357 -11.36 16.62 0.99
CA GLY A 357 -10.46 16.88 -0.14
C GLY A 357 -10.57 15.79 -1.22
N TRP A 358 -10.67 14.53 -0.82
CA TRP A 358 -10.91 13.42 -1.74
C TRP A 358 -12.26 13.54 -2.47
N VAL A 359 -13.35 13.86 -1.77
CA VAL A 359 -14.68 14.07 -2.38
C VAL A 359 -14.64 15.17 -3.45
N ARG A 360 -13.95 16.29 -3.17
CA ARG A 360 -13.78 17.37 -4.16
C ARG A 360 -12.98 16.91 -5.37
N LEU A 361 -11.89 16.18 -5.14
CA LEU A 361 -11.03 15.66 -6.21
C LEU A 361 -11.78 14.69 -7.12
N THR A 362 -12.53 13.74 -6.56
CA THR A 362 -13.25 12.73 -7.36
C THR A 362 -14.36 13.34 -8.20
N ASN A 363 -15.03 14.40 -7.72
CA ASN A 363 -15.99 15.14 -8.53
C ASN A 363 -15.33 15.69 -9.80
N VAL A 364 -14.15 16.31 -9.69
CA VAL A 364 -13.39 16.80 -10.86
C VAL A 364 -12.95 15.63 -11.75
N LEU A 365 -12.40 14.57 -11.17
CA LEU A 365 -11.91 13.42 -11.94
C LEU A 365 -13.03 12.72 -12.71
N ASN A 366 -14.21 12.57 -12.10
CA ASN A 366 -15.38 11.99 -12.75
C ASN A 366 -15.88 12.88 -13.89
N GLU A 367 -15.97 14.19 -13.70
CA GLU A 367 -16.34 15.12 -14.79
C GLU A 367 -15.31 15.12 -15.93
N LEU A 368 -14.01 15.04 -15.63
CA LEU A 368 -12.97 14.87 -16.65
C LEU A 368 -13.15 13.54 -17.41
N SER A 369 -13.40 12.43 -16.73
CA SER A 369 -13.67 11.14 -17.37
C SER A 369 -14.90 11.21 -18.29
N ARG A 370 -16.02 11.76 -17.79
CA ARG A 370 -17.27 11.94 -18.55
C ARG A 370 -17.05 12.80 -19.79
N SER A 371 -16.27 13.88 -19.67
CA SER A 371 -15.95 14.77 -20.80
C SER A 371 -15.21 14.06 -21.94
N MET A 372 -14.48 12.99 -21.61
CA MET A 372 -13.74 12.14 -22.56
C MET A 372 -14.51 10.87 -22.95
N GLY A 373 -15.77 10.72 -22.53
CA GLY A 373 -16.60 9.54 -22.78
C GLY A 373 -16.14 8.29 -22.03
N GLN A 374 -15.36 8.45 -20.97
CA GLN A 374 -14.95 7.35 -20.08
C GLN A 374 -15.97 7.18 -18.94
N PRO A 375 -16.12 5.96 -18.39
CA PRO A 375 -16.83 5.76 -17.13
C PRO A 375 -16.24 6.62 -16.01
N ASP A 376 -17.02 6.84 -14.95
CA ASP A 376 -16.55 7.52 -13.75
C ASP A 376 -15.24 6.89 -13.26
N TYR A 377 -14.25 7.75 -12.99
CA TYR A 377 -12.96 7.33 -12.47
C TYR A 377 -13.12 6.65 -11.10
N TYR A 378 -13.96 7.25 -10.26
CA TYR A 378 -14.34 6.74 -8.96
C TYR A 378 -15.88 6.68 -8.89
N PRO A 379 -16.49 5.54 -9.23
CA PRO A 379 -17.95 5.39 -9.33
C PRO A 379 -18.63 5.10 -7.97
N PHE A 380 -17.92 5.27 -6.86
CA PHE A 380 -18.44 4.96 -5.53
C PHE A 380 -19.02 6.21 -4.87
N VAL A 381 -20.14 6.02 -4.17
CA VAL A 381 -20.70 7.00 -3.24
C VAL A 381 -20.38 6.50 -1.84
N LEU A 382 -19.61 7.27 -1.07
CA LEU A 382 -19.22 6.88 0.28
C LEU A 382 -20.42 7.08 1.23
N PRO A 383 -20.94 6.03 1.87
CA PRO A 383 -21.97 6.19 2.88
C PRO A 383 -21.41 6.82 4.14
N HIS A 384 -22.19 7.67 4.82
CA HIS A 384 -21.78 8.30 6.09
C HIS A 384 -21.31 7.27 7.13
N VAL A 385 -21.99 6.11 7.22
CA VAL A 385 -21.60 5.03 8.14
C VAL A 385 -20.21 4.44 7.82
N ALA A 386 -19.78 4.46 6.56
CA ALA A 386 -18.46 3.97 6.17
C ALA A 386 -17.33 4.95 6.53
N VAL A 387 -17.65 6.22 6.83
CA VAL A 387 -16.65 7.22 7.22
C VAL A 387 -15.97 6.86 8.53
N GLY A 388 -16.72 6.41 9.54
CA GLY A 388 -16.16 5.93 10.78
C GLY A 388 -15.21 4.74 10.60
N LYS A 389 -15.53 3.82 9.68
CA LYS A 389 -14.66 2.69 9.31
C LYS A 389 -13.37 3.14 8.64
N LEU A 390 -13.45 4.15 7.78
CA LEU A 390 -12.27 4.74 7.13
C LEU A 390 -11.38 5.46 8.16
N GLN A 391 -11.97 6.14 9.14
CA GLN A 391 -11.21 6.73 10.24
C GLN A 391 -10.49 5.63 11.04
N PHE A 392 -11.18 4.54 11.38
CA PHE A 392 -10.55 3.42 12.08
C PHE A 392 -9.31 2.89 11.35
N ILE A 393 -9.40 2.68 10.03
CA ILE A 393 -8.25 2.25 9.22
C ILE A 393 -7.13 3.30 9.24
N HIS A 394 -7.47 4.59 9.16
CA HIS A 394 -6.50 5.67 9.27
C HIS A 394 -5.73 5.62 10.59
N GLU A 395 -6.42 5.44 11.72
CA GLU A 395 -5.80 5.40 13.04
C GLU A 395 -4.94 4.14 13.24
N VAL A 396 -5.39 2.97 12.75
CA VAL A 396 -4.57 1.73 12.75
C VAL A 396 -3.25 1.93 12.00
N ILE A 397 -3.30 2.57 10.82
CA ILE A 397 -2.10 2.86 10.01
C ILE A 397 -1.23 3.91 10.70
N ALA A 398 -1.82 4.95 11.29
CA ALA A 398 -1.09 5.99 11.98
C ALA A 398 -0.32 5.44 13.19
N GLU A 399 -0.95 4.59 14.00
CA GLU A 399 -0.31 3.95 15.14
C GLU A 399 0.85 3.04 14.71
N GLU A 400 0.66 2.21 13.68
CA GLU A 400 1.73 1.35 13.17
C GLU A 400 2.92 2.15 12.66
N ARG A 401 2.66 3.27 11.97
CA ARG A 401 3.69 4.18 11.50
C ARG A 401 4.47 4.82 12.65
N GLU A 402 3.79 5.20 13.73
CA GLU A 402 4.44 5.72 14.94
C GLU A 402 5.30 4.67 15.63
N ARG A 403 4.82 3.42 15.72
CA ARG A 403 5.60 2.29 16.25
C ARG A 403 6.87 2.05 15.44
N GLY A 404 6.78 2.07 14.12
CA GLY A 404 7.93 1.91 13.23
C GLY A 404 8.96 3.05 13.31
N ARG A 405 8.58 4.24 13.79
CA ARG A 405 9.49 5.38 14.03
C ARG A 405 10.21 5.28 15.38
N GLN A 406 9.73 4.46 16.32
CA GLN A 406 10.36 4.28 17.63
C GLN A 406 11.42 3.17 17.59
N PRO A 407 12.59 3.33 18.24
CA PRO A 407 13.55 2.23 18.38
C PRO A 407 12.90 1.08 19.16
N PRO A 408 13.17 -0.19 18.81
CA PRO A 408 12.54 -1.33 19.48
C PRO A 408 12.80 -1.28 20.98
N ALA A 409 11.73 -1.38 21.77
CA ALA A 409 11.85 -1.50 23.22
C ALA A 409 12.65 -2.77 23.56
N PRO A 410 13.49 -2.75 24.62
CA PRO A 410 14.23 -3.93 25.03
C PRO A 410 13.25 -5.06 25.41
N VAL A 411 13.26 -6.13 24.62
CA VAL A 411 12.45 -7.32 24.84
C VAL A 411 12.99 -8.05 26.08
N ASN A 412 12.26 -7.98 27.19
CA ASN A 412 12.43 -8.94 28.28
C ASN A 412 11.73 -10.24 27.86
N PRO A 413 12.41 -11.41 27.89
CA PRO A 413 11.79 -12.65 27.51
C PRO A 413 10.76 -13.07 28.57
N GLU A 414 9.47 -12.97 28.26
CA GLU A 414 8.42 -13.67 28.99
C GLU A 414 8.33 -15.14 28.54
N PRO A 415 7.93 -16.08 29.43
CA PRO A 415 7.90 -17.49 29.12
C PRO A 415 6.74 -17.86 28.17
N PRO A 416 6.86 -18.95 27.39
CA PRO A 416 5.94 -19.27 26.32
C PRO A 416 4.52 -19.62 26.83
N ALA A 417 3.52 -18.92 26.31
CA ALA A 417 2.10 -19.26 26.46
C ALA A 417 1.72 -20.42 25.50
N GLN A 418 0.79 -21.26 25.94
CA GLN A 418 0.47 -22.56 25.34
C GLN A 418 -0.29 -22.44 24.00
N GLU A 419 0.29 -23.01 22.94
CA GLU A 419 -0.15 -23.02 21.52
C GLU A 419 -1.46 -23.79 21.18
N GLN A 420 -2.29 -24.16 22.15
CA GLN A 420 -3.35 -25.17 21.89
C GLN A 420 -4.69 -24.62 21.37
N ASP A 421 -4.98 -23.32 21.46
CA ASP A 421 -6.26 -22.75 20.98
C ASP A 421 -6.25 -22.25 19.52
N GLN A 422 -5.07 -22.05 18.91
CA GLN A 422 -4.99 -21.53 17.52
C GLN A 422 -5.32 -22.58 16.45
N GLN A 423 -5.06 -23.88 16.70
CA GLN A 423 -5.26 -24.93 15.70
C GLN A 423 -6.73 -25.37 15.54
N GLN A 424 -7.55 -25.26 16.58
CA GLN A 424 -8.95 -25.72 16.52
C GLN A 424 -9.89 -24.73 15.80
N SER A 425 -9.60 -23.43 15.80
CA SER A 425 -10.37 -22.44 15.01
C SER A 425 -10.00 -22.44 13.52
N GLN A 426 -8.85 -23.02 13.14
CA GLN A 426 -8.36 -23.06 11.76
C GLN A 426 -8.91 -24.22 10.93
N GLN A 427 -9.24 -25.37 11.54
CA GLN A 427 -9.86 -26.49 10.80
C GLN A 427 -11.27 -26.18 10.27
N GLN A 428 -11.93 -25.15 10.80
CA GLN A 428 -13.22 -24.66 10.29
C GLN A 428 -13.09 -23.69 9.10
N ARG A 429 -11.87 -23.27 8.71
CA ARG A 429 -11.62 -22.42 7.52
C ARG A 429 -11.54 -23.20 6.20
N LEU A 430 -11.58 -24.54 6.26
CA LEU A 430 -11.28 -25.44 5.14
C LEU A 430 -12.50 -26.24 4.63
N GLN A 431 -13.73 -25.82 4.93
CA GLN A 431 -14.96 -26.43 4.37
C GLN A 431 -15.98 -25.40 3.89
#